data_AF-A0A9E0MMB2-F1
#
_entry.id   AF-A0A9E0MMB2-F1
#
_cell.length_a   1.000
_cell.length_b   1.000
_cell.length_c   1.000
_cell.angle_alpha   90.00
_cell.angle_beta   90.00
_cell.angle_gamma   90.00
#
_symmetry.space_group_name_H-M   'P 1'
#
loop_
_entity.id
_entity.type
_entity.pdbx_description
1 polymer ?
#
loop_
_entity_poly.entity_id
_entity_poly.type
_entity_poly.pdbx_seq_one_letter_code
_entity_poly.pdbx_strand_id
1 'polypeptide(L)'
;MALSFAACADGHHVATLEAGRLAVYALDGSGLGAPIATASVDGDEVVACGSALLVLADDVDQARATAYTVPGLAPLSALELPGRPRLLATAGPTALFARADEAFLLVLVDGTLSVGELRPPATFTRAVGVDDDQLVTFGPRGTELWMPSQRRPTARLGLTVPPDITSMGVTLRSSALWMTGPQPMIHTARLSDGRMTTLRLDGVPTRVTGCAGSSYLLAELAGRPVAINLALRQLEPLDPGPGTIIGQAVGADRVARVVVRLGDRVVATALGADGAIATALAEPAPAPAAVGPLPPGPRPDTGVIATPPRPGTSAARPAVRTVGAEAAPASAPVASAPVASASVATAPVASAPVASAPVASAPVASASSVSAPVASAPVASASSVSAPVATNPTPPAPAPASAPPAPADSRAPWRDQLLAWARGGRPIAPPPTVLAAFAPLAHRGRLSPSATALVAAAYAAWLDGDGAGGIAVARLAALCDDWREACGAGLVAALGLVAWDRGRARLEAPLGELLDEQRPRGLTIVGGRLHAPPPPGLHELEPGESAELAQRFGVVAIAGPDLTRSRLEAWLRGLPLVIDHRVEPAGLRPGEALFLLPGR
;
A
#
# COMPACT_ATOMS: atom_id res chain seq x y z
N MET A 1 27.79 -22.04 12.66
CA MET A 1 26.63 -21.21 13.06
C MET A 1 25.79 -20.94 11.83
N ALA A 2 24.51 -20.61 11.99
CA ALA A 2 23.70 -20.12 10.89
C ALA A 2 24.08 -18.66 10.57
N LEU A 3 23.85 -18.27 9.31
CA LEU A 3 23.76 -16.88 8.89
C LEU A 3 22.27 -16.55 8.81
N SER A 4 21.83 -15.54 9.55
CA SER A 4 20.50 -14.95 9.38
C SER A 4 20.58 -13.68 8.53
N PHE A 5 19.52 -13.38 7.77
CA PHE A 5 19.47 -12.30 6.79
C PHE A 5 18.10 -11.62 6.82
N ALA A 6 18.09 -10.29 6.79
CA ALA A 6 16.89 -9.47 6.67
C ALA A 6 17.06 -8.40 5.59
N ALA A 7 16.06 -8.23 4.73
CA ALA A 7 15.92 -7.03 3.90
C ALA A 7 15.10 -6.00 4.69
N CYS A 8 15.60 -4.77 4.83
CA CYS A 8 14.91 -3.72 5.57
C CYS A 8 13.70 -3.19 4.79
N ALA A 9 12.63 -2.81 5.49
CA ALA A 9 11.40 -2.30 4.86
C ALA A 9 11.58 -0.93 4.17
N ASP A 10 12.72 -0.25 4.37
CA ASP A 10 13.05 0.98 3.67
C ASP A 10 13.48 0.78 2.19
N GLY A 11 13.75 -0.45 1.76
CA GLY A 11 14.27 -0.74 0.41
C GLY A 11 15.67 -0.16 0.14
N HIS A 12 16.35 0.37 1.17
CA HIS A 12 17.67 0.98 1.08
C HIS A 12 18.74 0.13 1.79
N HIS A 13 18.35 -0.72 2.74
CA HIS A 13 19.31 -1.48 3.54
C HIS A 13 19.01 -2.99 3.57
N VAL A 14 20.07 -3.76 3.79
CA VAL A 14 19.99 -5.19 4.16
C VAL A 14 20.87 -5.45 5.37
N ALA A 15 20.51 -6.46 6.16
CA ALA A 15 21.21 -6.85 7.38
C ALA A 15 21.59 -8.33 7.35
N THR A 16 22.73 -8.65 7.96
CA THR A 16 23.19 -10.01 8.23
C THR A 16 23.55 -10.18 9.69
N LEU A 17 23.19 -11.31 10.29
CA LEU A 17 23.64 -11.72 11.62
C LEU A 17 24.35 -13.07 11.52
N GLU A 18 25.60 -13.11 11.96
CA GLU A 18 26.40 -14.35 12.08
C GLU A 18 27.29 -14.26 13.32
N ALA A 19 27.29 -15.31 14.15
CA ALA A 19 28.15 -15.41 15.34
C ALA A 19 28.09 -14.17 16.27
N GLY A 20 26.89 -13.63 16.51
CA GLY A 20 26.68 -12.42 17.32
C GLY A 20 27.12 -11.10 16.66
N ARG A 21 27.62 -11.12 15.41
CA ARG A 21 27.92 -9.90 14.65
C ARG A 21 26.74 -9.53 13.76
N LEU A 22 26.02 -8.49 14.15
CA LEU A 22 25.04 -7.82 13.29
C LEU A 22 25.79 -6.82 12.38
N ALA A 23 25.45 -6.83 11.09
CA ALA A 23 26.03 -5.94 10.09
C ALA A 23 24.96 -5.44 9.12
N VAL A 24 24.97 -4.14 8.81
CA VAL A 24 24.04 -3.49 7.87
C VAL A 24 24.81 -2.94 6.67
N TYR A 25 24.23 -3.04 5.48
CA TYR A 25 24.82 -2.68 4.20
C TYR A 25 23.81 -1.89 3.36
N ALA A 26 24.28 -0.94 2.54
CA ALA A 26 23.43 -0.11 1.68
C ALA A 26 23.23 -0.73 0.28
N LEU A 27 21.96 -0.84 -0.14
CA LEU A 27 21.51 -1.57 -1.33
C LEU A 27 21.57 -0.71 -2.63
N ASP A 28 22.12 0.50 -2.55
CA ASP A 28 22.02 1.54 -3.57
C ASP A 28 23.03 1.39 -4.72
N GLY A 29 22.50 0.97 -5.88
CA GLY A 29 23.05 1.26 -7.22
C GLY A 29 24.37 0.57 -7.62
N SER A 30 25.43 0.75 -6.85
CA SER A 30 26.83 0.41 -7.19
C SER A 30 27.33 -0.93 -6.61
N GLY A 31 26.39 -1.76 -6.15
CA GLY A 31 26.66 -3.04 -5.50
C GLY A 31 26.91 -2.88 -4.00
N LEU A 32 26.38 -3.82 -3.20
CA LEU A 32 26.76 -3.93 -1.78
C LEU A 32 28.29 -4.09 -1.66
N GLY A 33 28.85 -3.64 -0.53
CA GLY A 33 30.29 -3.66 -0.29
C GLY A 33 30.65 -4.06 1.15
N ALA A 34 31.45 -3.23 1.81
CA ALA A 34 31.65 -3.32 3.26
C ALA A 34 30.37 -2.88 4.01
N PRO A 35 30.13 -3.35 5.24
CA PRO A 35 29.00 -2.90 6.03
C PRO A 35 29.15 -1.43 6.45
N ILE A 36 28.05 -0.68 6.38
CA ILE A 36 27.98 0.73 6.79
C ILE A 36 27.84 0.90 8.31
N ALA A 37 27.35 -0.14 8.99
CA ALA A 37 27.30 -0.23 10.44
C ALA A 37 27.46 -1.69 10.89
N THR A 38 28.09 -1.92 12.04
CA THR A 38 28.19 -3.24 12.67
C THR A 38 28.08 -3.13 14.19
N ALA A 39 27.34 -4.06 14.80
CA ALA A 39 27.22 -4.19 16.25
C ALA A 39 27.53 -5.62 16.69
N SER A 40 28.09 -5.78 17.89
CA SER A 40 28.03 -7.06 18.60
C SER A 40 26.67 -7.12 19.29
N VAL A 41 25.90 -8.16 19.02
CA VAL A 41 24.55 -8.37 19.55
C VAL A 41 24.47 -9.76 20.19
N ASP A 42 23.54 -9.87 21.13
CA ASP A 42 23.12 -11.14 21.71
C ASP A 42 21.93 -11.68 20.88
N GLY A 43 22.07 -12.88 20.31
CA GLY A 43 21.10 -13.48 19.40
C GLY A 43 21.67 -14.06 18.09
N ASP A 44 20.83 -14.82 17.39
CA ASP A 44 21.18 -15.60 16.19
C ASP A 44 20.20 -15.42 15.00
N GLU A 45 18.95 -15.04 15.24
CA GLU A 45 17.99 -14.65 14.19
C GLU A 45 17.84 -13.12 14.10
N VAL A 46 17.83 -12.56 12.89
CA VAL A 46 17.49 -11.15 12.63
C VAL A 46 16.38 -11.03 11.59
N VAL A 47 15.37 -10.21 11.88
CA VAL A 47 14.25 -9.93 10.97
C VAL A 47 13.94 -8.43 10.91
N ALA A 48 13.35 -7.98 9.81
CA ALA A 48 12.85 -6.61 9.69
C ALA A 48 11.49 -6.47 10.38
N CYS A 49 11.35 -5.41 11.18
CA CYS A 49 10.13 -5.06 11.91
C CYS A 49 9.92 -3.53 11.77
N GLY A 50 9.15 -3.14 10.75
CA GLY A 50 8.96 -1.75 10.35
C GLY A 50 10.29 -1.09 9.96
N SER A 51 10.54 0.11 10.50
CA SER A 51 11.79 0.86 10.31
C SER A 51 12.98 0.37 11.15
N ALA A 52 12.85 -0.78 11.82
CA ALA A 52 13.88 -1.33 12.70
C ALA A 52 14.25 -2.78 12.34
N LEU A 53 15.41 -3.20 12.82
CA LEU A 53 15.81 -4.61 12.87
C LEU A 53 15.47 -5.18 14.24
N LEU A 54 14.86 -6.35 14.25
CA LEU A 54 14.60 -7.13 15.46
C LEU A 54 15.60 -8.29 15.49
N VAL A 55 16.49 -8.29 16.47
CA VAL A 55 17.34 -9.45 16.79
C VAL A 55 16.64 -10.29 17.84
N LEU A 56 16.62 -11.61 17.63
CA LEU A 56 16.10 -12.59 18.55
C LEU A 56 17.25 -13.46 19.09
N ALA A 57 17.19 -13.75 20.39
CA ALA A 57 18.03 -14.72 21.06
C ALA A 57 17.13 -15.78 21.74
N ASP A 58 17.50 -17.05 21.65
CA ASP A 58 16.87 -18.16 22.37
C ASP A 58 17.92 -18.79 23.31
N ASP A 59 18.04 -18.25 24.52
CA ASP A 59 18.90 -18.83 25.56
C ASP A 59 18.22 -20.06 26.21
N VAL A 60 18.95 -20.77 27.09
CA VAL A 60 18.51 -22.03 27.68
C VAL A 60 17.16 -21.87 28.42
N ASP A 61 16.98 -20.76 29.13
CA ASP A 61 15.81 -20.52 29.99
C ASP A 61 14.93 -19.32 29.59
N GLN A 62 15.41 -18.39 28.74
CA GLN A 62 14.66 -17.20 28.31
C GLN A 62 14.95 -16.85 26.84
N ALA A 63 13.91 -16.52 26.08
CA ALA A 63 14.07 -15.91 24.76
C ALA A 63 13.93 -14.39 24.85
N ARG A 64 14.68 -13.65 24.02
CA ARG A 64 14.82 -12.19 24.12
C ARG A 64 14.72 -11.53 22.76
N ALA A 65 14.01 -10.41 22.68
CA ALA A 65 13.90 -9.60 21.47
C ALA A 65 14.49 -8.20 21.68
N THR A 66 15.41 -7.78 20.81
CA THR A 66 16.02 -6.43 20.86
C THR A 66 15.83 -5.72 19.53
N ALA A 67 15.24 -4.52 19.56
CA ALA A 67 15.05 -3.66 18.40
C ALA A 67 16.24 -2.71 18.22
N TYR A 68 16.70 -2.55 16.97
CA TYR A 68 17.82 -1.69 16.59
C TYR A 68 17.42 -0.74 15.45
N THR A 69 17.95 0.49 15.50
CA THR A 69 17.80 1.47 14.42
C THR A 69 18.48 1.03 13.11
N VAL A 70 17.86 1.37 11.98
CA VAL A 70 18.47 1.28 10.64
C VAL A 70 18.82 2.71 10.17
N PRO A 71 20.00 2.95 9.58
CA PRO A 71 21.13 2.03 9.45
C PRO A 71 22.03 1.96 10.70
N GLY A 72 21.85 2.85 11.68
CA GLY A 72 22.86 3.15 12.71
C GLY A 72 23.14 2.08 13.76
N LEU A 73 22.32 1.02 13.86
CA LEU A 73 22.43 -0.06 14.85
C LEU A 73 22.50 0.39 16.32
N ALA A 74 22.00 1.58 16.65
CA ALA A 74 21.72 1.96 18.03
C ALA A 74 20.52 1.15 18.55
N PRO A 75 20.59 0.51 19.74
CA PRO A 75 19.46 -0.20 20.33
C PRO A 75 18.35 0.77 20.72
N LEU A 76 17.10 0.38 20.43
CA LEU A 76 15.89 1.15 20.72
C LEU A 76 15.22 0.68 22.01
N SER A 77 14.99 -0.63 22.11
CA SER A 77 14.47 -1.30 23.30
C SER A 77 14.76 -2.81 23.24
N ALA A 78 14.77 -3.45 24.40
CA ALA A 78 14.83 -4.90 24.54
C ALA A 78 13.67 -5.38 25.40
N LEU A 79 13.14 -6.56 25.10
CA LEU A 79 12.04 -7.18 25.82
C LEU A 79 12.26 -8.68 25.95
N GLU A 80 12.21 -9.18 27.19
CA GLU A 80 12.21 -10.62 27.44
C GLU A 80 10.88 -11.22 26.99
N LEU A 81 10.95 -12.26 26.17
CA LEU A 81 9.78 -12.97 25.66
C LEU A 81 9.41 -14.10 26.63
N PRO A 82 8.10 -14.39 26.83
CA PRO A 82 7.69 -15.29 27.90
C PRO A 82 7.86 -16.76 27.48
N GLY A 83 8.98 -17.38 27.86
CA GLY A 83 9.36 -18.75 27.47
C GLY A 83 10.09 -18.77 26.12
N ARG A 84 9.94 -19.85 25.34
CA ARG A 84 10.53 -19.98 23.99
C ARG A 84 9.46 -19.89 22.88
N PRO A 85 9.16 -18.69 22.36
CA PRO A 85 8.24 -18.52 21.24
C PRO A 85 8.96 -18.66 19.90
N ARG A 86 8.31 -19.31 18.93
CA ARG A 86 8.76 -19.34 17.54
C ARG A 86 8.16 -18.15 16.78
N LEU A 87 8.99 -17.37 16.08
CA LEU A 87 8.51 -16.38 15.13
C LEU A 87 7.72 -17.06 13.99
N LEU A 88 6.57 -16.50 13.61
CA LEU A 88 5.79 -16.98 12.47
C LEU A 88 5.88 -16.07 11.24
N ALA A 89 5.84 -14.75 11.46
CA ALA A 89 5.87 -13.73 10.40
C ALA A 89 6.09 -12.34 11.01
N THR A 90 6.56 -11.39 10.19
CA THR A 90 6.46 -9.95 10.47
C THR A 90 5.53 -9.27 9.47
N ALA A 91 4.86 -8.19 9.90
CA ALA A 91 4.00 -7.32 9.09
C ALA A 91 4.17 -5.90 9.63
N GLY A 92 4.84 -5.05 8.85
CA GLY A 92 5.31 -3.72 9.26
C GLY A 92 5.90 -3.73 10.68
N PRO A 93 5.43 -2.86 11.60
CA PRO A 93 5.97 -2.73 12.96
C PRO A 93 5.58 -3.86 13.93
N THR A 94 5.04 -4.99 13.44
CA THR A 94 4.61 -6.11 14.27
C THR A 94 5.25 -7.44 13.86
N ALA A 95 5.69 -8.22 14.84
CA ALA A 95 6.08 -9.62 14.69
C ALA A 95 5.04 -10.53 15.36
N LEU A 96 4.57 -11.56 14.67
CA LEU A 96 3.66 -12.57 15.21
C LEU A 96 4.45 -13.80 15.68
N PHE A 97 4.29 -14.14 16.95
CA PHE A 97 4.92 -15.27 17.62
C PHE A 97 3.90 -16.33 18.01
N ALA A 98 4.33 -17.60 18.05
CA ALA A 98 3.56 -18.71 18.63
C ALA A 98 4.39 -19.51 19.64
N ARG A 99 3.75 -19.93 20.72
CA ARG A 99 4.35 -20.61 21.88
C ARG A 99 3.37 -21.66 22.37
N ALA A 100 3.75 -22.93 22.30
CA ALA A 100 2.89 -24.07 22.66
C ALA A 100 1.49 -23.96 22.01
N ASP A 101 0.45 -23.69 22.81
CA ASP A 101 -0.96 -23.56 22.46
C ASP A 101 -1.48 -22.11 22.46
N GLU A 102 -0.59 -21.12 22.34
CA GLU A 102 -0.93 -19.70 22.22
C GLU A 102 -0.15 -18.98 21.11
N ALA A 103 -0.67 -17.84 20.65
CA ALA A 103 0.03 -16.90 19.79
C ALA A 103 -0.17 -15.46 20.26
N PHE A 104 0.86 -14.62 20.09
CA PHE A 104 0.88 -13.22 20.52
C PHE A 104 1.66 -12.34 19.55
N LEU A 105 1.40 -11.04 19.59
CA LEU A 105 2.10 -10.04 18.81
C LEU A 105 3.22 -9.41 19.65
N LEU A 106 4.35 -9.10 19.02
CA LEU A 106 5.34 -8.16 19.53
C LEU A 106 5.26 -6.90 18.64
N VAL A 107 4.84 -5.78 19.22
CA VAL A 107 4.55 -4.54 18.50
C VAL A 107 5.59 -3.48 18.88
N LEU A 108 6.23 -2.88 17.87
CA LEU A 108 7.19 -1.80 18.01
C LEU A 108 6.50 -0.44 17.74
N VAL A 109 6.33 0.38 18.77
CA VAL A 109 5.75 1.74 18.63
C VAL A 109 6.74 2.75 19.22
N ASP A 110 7.08 3.78 18.45
CA ASP A 110 7.99 4.86 18.85
C ASP A 110 9.31 4.34 19.49
N GLY A 111 9.86 3.26 18.92
CA GLY A 111 11.08 2.59 19.39
C GLY A 111 10.88 1.60 20.55
N THR A 112 9.69 1.55 21.15
CA THR A 112 9.37 0.69 22.30
C THR A 112 8.71 -0.62 21.87
N LEU A 113 9.32 -1.75 22.21
CA LEU A 113 8.74 -3.09 22.06
C LEU A 113 7.69 -3.36 23.14
N SER A 114 6.58 -3.99 22.77
CA SER A 114 5.49 -4.38 23.68
C SER A 114 4.81 -5.67 23.25
N VAL A 115 4.36 -6.49 24.21
CA VAL A 115 3.54 -7.67 23.92
C VAL A 115 2.08 -7.28 23.73
N GLY A 116 1.45 -7.77 22.66
CA GLY A 116 0.03 -7.64 22.38
C GLY A 116 -0.67 -8.98 22.26
N GLU A 117 -1.56 -9.28 23.22
CA GLU A 117 -2.47 -10.43 23.15
C GLU A 117 -3.41 -10.34 21.94
N LEU A 118 -3.68 -11.49 21.29
CA LEU A 118 -4.70 -11.62 20.25
C LEU A 118 -6.11 -11.64 20.87
N ARG A 119 -7.08 -11.00 20.21
CA ARG A 119 -8.47 -10.92 20.70
C ARG A 119 -9.47 -11.33 19.62
N PRO A 120 -10.07 -12.54 19.68
CA PRO A 120 -9.88 -13.59 20.71
C PRO A 120 -8.52 -14.29 20.61
N PRO A 121 -8.06 -15.00 21.67
CA PRO A 121 -6.93 -15.90 21.60
C PRO A 121 -7.02 -16.88 20.43
N ALA A 122 -5.87 -17.21 19.84
CA ALA A 122 -5.76 -18.01 18.63
C ALA A 122 -4.44 -18.79 18.61
N THR A 123 -4.42 -19.88 17.84
CA THR A 123 -3.22 -20.65 17.52
C THR A 123 -3.05 -20.73 16.01
N PHE A 124 -1.80 -20.65 15.56
CA PHE A 124 -1.44 -20.72 14.15
C PHE A 124 -0.28 -21.69 13.96
N THR A 125 -0.42 -22.60 13.00
CA THR A 125 0.66 -23.51 12.58
C THR A 125 1.71 -22.77 11.75
N ARG A 126 1.27 -21.75 10.99
CA ARG A 126 2.07 -20.86 10.13
C ARG A 126 1.40 -19.49 10.02
N ALA A 127 2.17 -18.48 9.65
CA ALA A 127 1.66 -17.20 9.16
C ALA A 127 2.56 -16.66 8.04
N VAL A 128 2.10 -15.64 7.32
CA VAL A 128 2.85 -14.92 6.29
C VAL A 128 2.51 -13.43 6.38
N GLY A 129 3.55 -12.58 6.38
CA GLY A 129 3.42 -11.13 6.20
C GLY A 129 2.92 -10.80 4.80
N VAL A 130 1.81 -10.06 4.70
CA VAL A 130 1.27 -9.59 3.42
C VAL A 130 1.83 -8.19 3.14
N ASP A 131 1.54 -7.23 4.01
CA ASP A 131 2.01 -5.85 3.92
C ASP A 131 2.31 -5.27 5.32
N ASP A 132 2.37 -3.94 5.44
CA ASP A 132 2.73 -3.23 6.68
C ASP A 132 1.75 -3.46 7.85
N ASP A 133 0.51 -3.90 7.62
CA ASP A 133 -0.46 -4.21 8.69
C ASP A 133 -1.41 -5.37 8.30
N GLN A 134 -0.93 -6.34 7.51
CA GLN A 134 -1.71 -7.53 7.17
C GLN A 134 -0.90 -8.82 7.30
N LEU A 135 -1.48 -9.81 7.99
CA LEU A 135 -0.99 -11.17 8.13
C LEU A 135 -2.01 -12.16 7.55
N VAL A 136 -1.56 -13.14 6.76
CA VAL A 136 -2.35 -14.34 6.50
C VAL A 136 -1.89 -15.43 7.45
N THR A 137 -2.83 -15.91 8.27
CA THR A 137 -2.59 -16.93 9.30
C THR A 137 -3.25 -18.25 8.93
N PHE A 138 -2.61 -19.36 9.30
CA PHE A 138 -3.10 -20.72 9.07
C PHE A 138 -3.18 -21.43 10.41
N GLY A 139 -4.35 -21.96 10.77
CA GLY A 139 -4.55 -22.64 12.06
C GLY A 139 -5.83 -23.48 12.12
N PRO A 140 -6.26 -23.93 13.31
CA PRO A 140 -7.45 -24.76 13.49
C PRO A 140 -8.75 -24.09 13.02
N ARG A 141 -8.76 -22.76 12.90
CA ARG A 141 -9.88 -21.97 12.35
C ARG A 141 -9.90 -21.93 10.81
N GLY A 142 -8.90 -22.49 10.14
CA GLY A 142 -8.68 -22.39 8.69
C GLY A 142 -7.68 -21.28 8.34
N THR A 143 -7.84 -20.70 7.16
CA THR A 143 -7.00 -19.59 6.67
C THR A 143 -7.70 -18.25 6.90
N GLU A 144 -7.08 -17.35 7.65
CA GLU A 144 -7.67 -16.07 8.06
C GLU A 144 -6.71 -14.91 7.76
N LEU A 145 -7.26 -13.80 7.29
CA LEU A 145 -6.58 -12.51 7.15
C LEU A 145 -6.75 -11.71 8.45
N TRP A 146 -5.65 -11.20 8.99
CA TRP A 146 -5.58 -10.45 10.24
C TRP A 146 -4.95 -9.09 10.01
N MET A 147 -5.43 -8.07 10.74
CA MET A 147 -4.74 -6.78 10.88
C MET A 147 -4.14 -6.68 12.29
N PRO A 148 -2.80 -6.74 12.44
CA PRO A 148 -2.14 -6.65 13.74
C PRO A 148 -2.56 -5.45 14.58
N SER A 149 -2.71 -4.27 13.97
CA SER A 149 -3.20 -3.06 14.65
C SER A 149 -4.57 -3.24 15.34
N GLN A 150 -5.44 -4.07 14.75
CA GLN A 150 -6.77 -4.38 15.27
C GLN A 150 -6.81 -5.63 16.15
N ARG A 151 -5.70 -6.39 16.23
CA ARG A 151 -5.52 -7.63 17.01
C ARG A 151 -6.59 -8.71 16.78
N ARG A 152 -7.24 -8.71 15.62
CA ARG A 152 -8.39 -9.55 15.25
C ARG A 152 -8.36 -9.98 13.78
N PRO A 153 -9.04 -11.09 13.40
CA PRO A 153 -9.24 -11.42 12.00
C PRO A 153 -10.20 -10.41 11.34
N THR A 154 -9.95 -10.09 10.08
CA THR A 154 -10.76 -9.17 9.26
C THR A 154 -11.50 -9.89 8.14
N ALA A 155 -10.97 -11.01 7.63
CA ALA A 155 -11.64 -11.89 6.69
C ALA A 155 -11.22 -13.35 6.87
N ARG A 156 -12.08 -14.30 6.50
CA ARG A 156 -11.71 -15.71 6.29
C ARG A 156 -11.48 -15.94 4.80
N LEU A 157 -10.36 -16.55 4.45
CA LEU A 157 -9.96 -16.73 3.06
C LEU A 157 -10.29 -18.15 2.59
N GLY A 158 -10.93 -18.27 1.42
CA GLY A 158 -11.24 -19.54 0.74
C GLY A 158 -10.02 -20.23 0.12
N LEU A 159 -8.87 -20.15 0.78
CA LEU A 159 -7.60 -20.69 0.29
C LEU A 159 -7.49 -22.19 0.61
N THR A 160 -7.56 -23.02 -0.42
CA THR A 160 -7.21 -24.45 -0.33
C THR A 160 -5.69 -24.59 -0.25
N VAL A 161 -5.19 -24.93 0.93
CA VAL A 161 -3.76 -25.05 1.24
C VAL A 161 -3.35 -26.52 1.14
N PRO A 162 -2.40 -26.91 0.26
CA PRO A 162 -1.88 -28.28 0.22
C PRO A 162 -1.35 -28.76 1.58
N PRO A 163 -1.54 -30.05 1.95
CA PRO A 163 -1.19 -30.56 3.27
C PRO A 163 0.33 -30.74 3.47
N ASP A 164 1.08 -30.85 2.38
CA ASP A 164 2.50 -31.21 2.31
C ASP A 164 3.44 -30.00 2.11
N ILE A 165 2.98 -28.77 2.39
CA ILE A 165 3.80 -27.56 2.22
C ILE A 165 5.05 -27.60 3.11
N THR A 166 6.21 -27.34 2.50
CA THR A 166 7.49 -27.09 3.15
C THR A 166 7.67 -25.60 3.41
N SER A 167 7.65 -24.77 2.38
CA SER A 167 7.84 -23.30 2.45
C SER A 167 6.67 -22.53 1.80
N MET A 168 6.43 -21.31 2.25
CA MET A 168 5.39 -20.43 1.72
C MET A 168 5.69 -18.95 2.01
N GLY A 169 5.11 -18.05 1.23
CA GLY A 169 5.26 -16.61 1.40
C GLY A 169 4.37 -15.82 0.42
N VAL A 170 4.55 -14.51 0.34
CA VAL A 170 3.89 -13.66 -0.67
C VAL A 170 4.87 -13.19 -1.76
N THR A 171 4.30 -12.78 -2.89
CA THR A 171 4.95 -12.10 -4.02
C THR A 171 3.99 -11.07 -4.62
N LEU A 172 4.47 -10.25 -5.57
CA LEU A 172 3.66 -9.46 -6.51
C LEU A 172 2.66 -8.53 -5.83
N ARG A 173 3.17 -7.42 -5.26
CA ARG A 173 2.37 -6.41 -4.54
C ARG A 173 1.46 -7.06 -3.48
N SER A 174 2.00 -8.07 -2.81
CA SER A 174 1.32 -8.81 -1.75
C SER A 174 -0.01 -9.48 -2.16
N SER A 175 -0.25 -9.68 -3.46
CA SER A 175 -1.54 -10.12 -4.00
C SER A 175 -1.70 -11.64 -4.13
N ALA A 176 -0.60 -12.38 -4.08
CA ALA A 176 -0.58 -13.84 -4.22
C ALA A 176 0.35 -14.52 -3.21
N LEU A 177 -0.15 -15.61 -2.62
CA LEU A 177 0.54 -16.53 -1.74
C LEU A 177 1.20 -17.63 -2.59
N TRP A 178 2.53 -17.74 -2.55
CA TRP A 178 3.25 -18.87 -3.12
C TRP A 178 3.49 -19.95 -2.05
N MET A 179 3.50 -21.21 -2.48
CA MET A 179 3.62 -22.38 -1.62
C MET A 179 4.39 -23.49 -2.34
N THR A 180 5.32 -24.15 -1.65
CA THR A 180 6.11 -25.28 -2.17
C THR A 180 6.02 -26.47 -1.23
N GLY A 181 6.18 -27.69 -1.75
CA GLY A 181 6.13 -28.94 -0.99
C GLY A 181 7.28 -29.89 -1.35
N PRO A 182 7.16 -31.21 -1.05
CA PRO A 182 8.11 -32.23 -1.50
C PRO A 182 8.01 -32.55 -3.00
N GLN A 183 7.02 -31.98 -3.70
CA GLN A 183 6.79 -32.20 -5.14
C GLN A 183 7.54 -31.16 -5.98
N PRO A 184 7.91 -31.47 -7.25
CA PRO A 184 8.60 -30.56 -8.17
C PRO A 184 7.63 -29.52 -8.77
N MET A 185 7.04 -28.69 -7.91
CA MET A 185 6.12 -27.64 -8.29
C MET A 185 6.01 -26.51 -7.26
N ILE A 186 5.60 -25.34 -7.73
CA ILE A 186 5.21 -24.19 -6.93
C ILE A 186 3.73 -23.92 -7.18
N HIS A 187 2.96 -23.87 -6.10
CA HIS A 187 1.58 -23.41 -6.10
C HIS A 187 1.56 -21.89 -5.87
N THR A 188 0.62 -21.20 -6.51
CA THR A 188 0.42 -19.75 -6.33
C THR A 188 -1.07 -19.47 -6.29
N ALA A 189 -1.55 -19.06 -5.11
CA ALA A 189 -2.96 -18.79 -4.83
C ALA A 189 -3.19 -17.28 -4.67
N ARG A 190 -4.15 -16.74 -5.42
CA ARG A 190 -4.52 -15.32 -5.33
C ARG A 190 -5.33 -15.07 -4.05
N LEU A 191 -4.93 -14.09 -3.24
CA LEU A 191 -5.53 -13.86 -1.92
C LEU A 191 -7.00 -13.40 -1.98
N SER A 192 -7.42 -12.74 -3.07
CA SER A 192 -8.76 -12.15 -3.19
C SER A 192 -9.89 -13.13 -3.52
N ASP A 193 -9.59 -14.25 -4.16
CA ASP A 193 -10.58 -15.22 -4.66
C ASP A 193 -10.19 -16.69 -4.42
N GLY A 194 -9.04 -16.94 -3.80
CA GLY A 194 -8.51 -18.28 -3.53
C GLY A 194 -8.03 -19.02 -4.79
N ARG A 195 -8.04 -18.41 -5.97
CA ARG A 195 -7.78 -19.11 -7.23
C ARG A 195 -6.33 -19.60 -7.28
N MET A 196 -6.18 -20.91 -7.32
CA MET A 196 -4.91 -21.60 -7.40
C MET A 196 -4.38 -21.68 -8.84
N THR A 197 -3.07 -21.52 -8.99
CA THR A 197 -2.30 -21.89 -10.18
C THR A 197 -1.08 -22.72 -9.74
N THR A 198 -0.54 -23.55 -10.64
CA THR A 198 0.60 -24.43 -10.34
C THR A 198 1.62 -24.36 -11.46
N LEU A 199 2.88 -24.03 -11.13
CA LEU A 199 4.04 -24.14 -12.00
C LEU A 199 4.77 -25.46 -11.68
N ARG A 200 4.97 -26.32 -12.68
CA ARG A 200 5.86 -27.49 -12.56
C ARG A 200 7.31 -27.05 -12.76
N LEU A 201 8.23 -27.77 -12.14
CA LEU A 201 9.67 -27.52 -12.17
C LEU A 201 10.42 -28.81 -12.52
N ASP A 202 11.67 -28.69 -12.95
CA ASP A 202 12.53 -29.85 -13.28
C ASP A 202 13.14 -30.54 -12.04
N GLY A 203 12.78 -30.10 -10.84
CA GLY A 203 13.24 -30.65 -9.56
C GLY A 203 12.42 -30.11 -8.38
N VAL A 204 12.59 -30.72 -7.21
CA VAL A 204 11.94 -30.25 -5.97
C VAL A 204 12.58 -28.93 -5.53
N PRO A 205 11.79 -27.86 -5.32
CA PRO A 205 12.33 -26.56 -4.91
C PRO A 205 12.72 -26.58 -3.43
N THR A 206 14.00 -26.29 -3.17
CA THR A 206 14.60 -26.21 -1.83
C THR A 206 15.13 -24.81 -1.56
N ARG A 207 15.32 -24.45 -0.27
CA ARG A 207 15.77 -23.10 0.16
C ARG A 207 14.97 -21.94 -0.48
N VAL A 208 13.66 -22.15 -0.67
CA VAL A 208 12.79 -21.22 -1.37
C VAL A 208 12.57 -19.96 -0.54
N THR A 209 12.98 -18.82 -1.08
CA THR A 209 12.81 -17.49 -0.49
C THR A 209 12.16 -16.54 -1.49
N GLY A 210 11.45 -15.53 -0.98
CA GLY A 210 10.77 -14.54 -1.80
C GLY A 210 10.44 -13.28 -0.99
N CYS A 211 10.35 -12.14 -1.67
CA CYS A 211 10.05 -10.84 -1.09
C CYS A 211 8.70 -10.31 -1.60
N ALA A 212 7.90 -9.69 -0.73
CA ALA A 212 6.54 -9.22 -1.06
C ALA A 212 6.48 -8.24 -2.25
N GLY A 213 7.51 -7.39 -2.39
CA GLY A 213 7.67 -6.45 -3.51
C GLY A 213 8.16 -7.07 -4.82
N SER A 214 8.47 -8.37 -4.84
CA SER A 214 9.10 -9.06 -5.97
C SER A 214 8.13 -10.00 -6.70
N SER A 215 8.33 -10.18 -8.02
CA SER A 215 7.72 -11.28 -8.80
C SER A 215 8.62 -12.52 -8.89
N TYR A 216 9.85 -12.43 -8.37
CA TYR A 216 10.83 -13.50 -8.36
C TYR A 216 10.85 -14.22 -7.02
N LEU A 217 10.88 -15.55 -7.06
CA LEU A 217 11.42 -16.37 -5.97
C LEU A 217 12.89 -16.69 -6.24
N LEU A 218 13.67 -16.91 -5.19
CA LEU A 218 14.96 -17.60 -5.28
C LEU A 218 14.78 -19.03 -4.74
N ALA A 219 15.33 -20.02 -5.42
CA ALA A 219 15.27 -21.42 -4.99
C ALA A 219 16.50 -22.21 -5.45
N GLU A 220 16.76 -23.34 -4.82
CA GLU A 220 17.67 -24.37 -5.32
C GLU A 220 16.88 -25.53 -5.94
N LEU A 221 17.16 -25.83 -7.21
CA LEU A 221 16.63 -26.98 -7.95
C LEU A 221 17.76 -27.96 -8.24
N ALA A 222 17.67 -29.18 -7.70
CA ALA A 222 18.71 -30.21 -7.81
C ALA A 222 20.13 -29.69 -7.46
N GLY A 223 20.23 -28.82 -6.44
CA GLY A 223 21.48 -28.20 -6.00
C GLY A 223 21.99 -27.03 -6.85
N ARG A 224 21.19 -26.53 -7.82
CA ARG A 224 21.51 -25.34 -8.63
C ARG A 224 20.62 -24.17 -8.22
N PRO A 225 21.17 -22.98 -7.93
CA PRO A 225 20.36 -21.81 -7.63
C PRO A 225 19.68 -21.26 -8.91
N VAL A 226 18.41 -20.86 -8.76
CA VAL A 226 17.60 -20.26 -9.82
C VAL A 226 16.77 -19.10 -9.26
N ALA A 227 16.49 -18.12 -10.12
CA ALA A 227 15.43 -17.15 -9.91
C ALA A 227 14.19 -17.61 -10.72
N ILE A 228 13.03 -17.63 -10.08
CA ILE A 228 11.78 -18.11 -10.69
C ILE A 228 10.81 -16.92 -10.77
N ASN A 229 10.64 -16.37 -11.97
CA ASN A 229 9.71 -15.28 -12.22
C ASN A 229 8.28 -15.84 -12.28
N LEU A 230 7.48 -15.67 -11.22
CA LEU A 230 6.13 -16.21 -11.15
C LEU A 230 5.16 -15.52 -12.12
N ALA A 231 5.41 -14.25 -12.47
CA ALA A 231 4.56 -13.50 -13.41
C ALA A 231 4.78 -13.94 -14.86
N LEU A 232 6.04 -14.14 -15.28
CA LEU A 232 6.39 -14.62 -16.61
C LEU A 232 6.41 -16.15 -16.73
N ARG A 233 6.36 -16.86 -15.59
CA ARG A 233 6.51 -18.32 -15.45
C ARG A 233 7.84 -18.84 -16.02
N GLN A 234 8.89 -18.04 -15.87
CA GLN A 234 10.23 -18.29 -16.40
C GLN A 234 11.21 -18.67 -15.27
N LEU A 235 12.20 -19.49 -15.62
CA LEU A 235 13.32 -19.85 -14.75
C LEU A 235 14.60 -19.23 -15.32
N GLU A 236 15.29 -18.45 -14.50
CA GLU A 236 16.58 -17.83 -14.79
C GLU A 236 17.65 -18.54 -13.95
N PRO A 237 18.62 -19.25 -14.55
CA PRO A 237 19.74 -19.82 -13.82
C PRO A 237 20.58 -18.72 -13.16
N LEU A 238 20.94 -18.89 -11.89
CA LEU A 238 21.79 -17.95 -11.18
C LEU A 238 23.23 -18.47 -11.10
N ASP A 239 24.19 -17.59 -11.34
CA ASP A 239 25.60 -17.82 -11.04
C ASP A 239 26.05 -16.83 -9.95
N PRO A 240 26.18 -17.26 -8.68
CA PRO A 240 26.74 -16.44 -7.61
C PRO A 240 28.28 -16.38 -7.65
N GLY A 241 28.92 -17.01 -8.65
CA GLY A 241 30.36 -17.17 -8.75
C GLY A 241 30.92 -17.93 -7.54
N PRO A 242 32.01 -17.45 -6.91
CA PRO A 242 32.54 -18.05 -5.68
C PRO A 242 31.73 -17.68 -4.42
N GLY A 243 30.58 -17.01 -4.58
CA GLY A 243 29.75 -16.54 -3.47
C GLY A 243 28.62 -17.50 -3.08
N THR A 244 28.01 -17.23 -1.93
CA THR A 244 26.80 -17.93 -1.45
C THR A 244 25.60 -16.99 -1.53
N ILE A 245 24.47 -17.41 -2.10
CA ILE A 245 23.22 -16.63 -2.03
C ILE A 245 22.74 -16.64 -0.57
N ILE A 246 22.51 -15.45 -0.01
CA ILE A 246 22.08 -15.28 1.39
C ILE A 246 20.63 -14.77 1.51
N GLY A 247 20.05 -14.25 0.42
CA GLY A 247 18.66 -13.83 0.40
C GLY A 247 18.28 -13.01 -0.84
N GLN A 248 17.10 -12.40 -0.77
CA GLN A 248 16.55 -11.50 -1.78
C GLN A 248 16.20 -10.17 -1.12
N ALA A 249 16.40 -9.05 -1.82
CA ALA A 249 15.90 -7.74 -1.42
C ALA A 249 15.24 -7.04 -2.61
N VAL A 250 14.42 -6.03 -2.35
CA VAL A 250 13.87 -5.13 -3.37
C VAL A 250 14.35 -3.73 -3.03
N GLY A 251 14.99 -3.07 -4.00
CA GLY A 251 15.48 -1.71 -3.80
C GLY A 251 14.35 -0.68 -3.79
N ALA A 252 14.63 0.53 -3.31
CA ALA A 252 13.73 1.69 -3.43
C ALA A 252 13.42 2.09 -4.90
N ASP A 253 14.24 1.63 -5.85
CA ASP A 253 13.99 1.67 -7.30
C ASP A 253 13.00 0.58 -7.79
N ARG A 254 12.46 -0.22 -6.86
CA ARG A 254 11.62 -1.41 -7.07
C ARG A 254 12.28 -2.54 -7.86
N VAL A 255 13.60 -2.51 -8.05
CA VAL A 255 14.34 -3.61 -8.69
C VAL A 255 14.64 -4.70 -7.66
N ALA A 256 14.11 -5.90 -7.91
CA ALA A 256 14.43 -7.10 -7.13
C ALA A 256 15.89 -7.50 -7.36
N ARG A 257 16.59 -7.86 -6.29
CA ARG A 257 18.01 -8.20 -6.27
C ARG A 257 18.24 -9.52 -5.55
N VAL A 258 19.08 -10.38 -6.13
CA VAL A 258 19.70 -11.49 -5.40
C VAL A 258 20.87 -10.94 -4.58
N VAL A 259 20.95 -11.36 -3.32
CA VAL A 259 21.98 -10.93 -2.38
C VAL A 259 22.96 -12.09 -2.15
N VAL A 260 24.24 -11.85 -2.41
CA VAL A 260 25.31 -12.86 -2.43
C VAL A 260 26.43 -12.46 -1.47
N ARG A 261 26.85 -13.37 -0.58
CA ARG A 261 28.03 -13.17 0.26
C ARG A 261 29.29 -13.68 -0.44
N LEU A 262 30.32 -12.83 -0.47
CA LEU A 262 31.63 -13.04 -1.06
C LEU A 262 32.71 -12.72 0.00
N GLY A 263 33.01 -13.70 0.85
CA GLY A 263 33.92 -13.51 1.99
C GLY A 263 33.34 -12.58 3.06
N ASP A 264 34.06 -11.48 3.34
CA ASP A 264 33.67 -10.41 4.26
C ASP A 264 32.69 -9.40 3.66
N ARG A 265 32.42 -9.50 2.35
CA ARG A 265 31.53 -8.59 1.61
C ARG A 265 30.21 -9.25 1.27
N VAL A 266 29.20 -8.43 1.10
CA VAL A 266 27.95 -8.79 0.43
C VAL A 266 27.91 -8.04 -0.89
N VAL A 267 27.34 -8.63 -1.94
CA VAL A 267 27.08 -8.02 -3.26
C VAL A 267 25.60 -8.24 -3.61
N ALA A 268 25.00 -7.31 -4.34
CA ALA A 268 23.63 -7.45 -4.84
C ALA A 268 23.59 -7.30 -6.36
N THR A 269 22.94 -8.25 -7.03
CA THR A 269 22.75 -8.29 -8.49
C THR A 269 21.27 -8.17 -8.82
N ALA A 270 20.92 -7.30 -9.77
CA ALA A 270 19.54 -7.13 -10.23
C ALA A 270 19.02 -8.39 -10.95
N LEU A 271 17.76 -8.73 -10.70
CA LEU A 271 17.02 -9.78 -11.41
C LEU A 271 16.24 -9.16 -12.57
N GLY A 272 16.15 -9.85 -13.71
CA GLY A 272 15.41 -9.38 -14.88
C GLY A 272 15.99 -8.17 -15.63
N ALA A 273 17.20 -7.70 -15.29
CA ALA A 273 17.98 -6.80 -16.15
C ALA A 273 18.72 -7.63 -17.21
N ASP A 274 18.87 -7.13 -18.43
CA ASP A 274 19.41 -7.87 -19.60
C ASP A 274 20.80 -8.48 -19.35
N GLY A 275 20.84 -9.74 -18.88
CA GLY A 275 22.08 -10.35 -18.38
C GLY A 275 22.07 -11.84 -18.02
N ALA A 276 20.95 -12.56 -18.15
CA ALA A 276 20.90 -14.02 -17.92
C ALA A 276 20.03 -14.74 -18.98
N ILE A 277 20.48 -15.92 -19.42
CA ILE A 277 19.90 -16.64 -20.58
C ILE A 277 18.57 -17.31 -20.20
N ALA A 278 17.47 -16.80 -20.76
CA ALA A 278 16.15 -17.39 -20.58
C ALA A 278 15.99 -18.72 -21.35
N THR A 279 15.66 -19.80 -20.64
CA THR A 279 15.17 -21.04 -21.27
C THR A 279 13.64 -21.01 -21.23
N ALA A 280 13.00 -20.89 -22.39
CA ALA A 280 11.53 -20.89 -22.46
C ALA A 280 10.98 -22.31 -22.28
N LEU A 281 10.17 -22.54 -21.24
CA LEU A 281 9.42 -23.77 -21.07
C LEU A 281 8.26 -23.83 -22.06
N ALA A 282 8.31 -24.77 -23.00
CA ALA A 282 7.18 -25.08 -23.88
C ALA A 282 6.08 -25.83 -23.11
N GLU A 283 4.81 -25.63 -23.48
CA GLU A 283 3.71 -26.39 -22.90
C GLU A 283 3.81 -27.89 -23.26
N PRO A 284 3.57 -28.82 -22.32
CA PRO A 284 3.52 -30.24 -22.63
C PRO A 284 2.26 -30.53 -23.47
N ALA A 285 2.47 -30.92 -24.72
CA ALA A 285 1.40 -31.38 -25.60
C ALA A 285 0.62 -32.55 -24.95
N PRO A 286 -0.70 -32.67 -25.19
CA PRO A 286 -1.51 -33.74 -24.60
C PRO A 286 -0.99 -35.11 -25.03
N ALA A 287 -0.74 -35.98 -24.06
CA ALA A 287 -0.22 -37.32 -24.31
C ALA A 287 -1.23 -38.17 -25.13
N PRO A 288 -0.76 -38.98 -26.10
CA PRO A 288 -1.63 -39.88 -26.85
C PRO A 288 -2.23 -40.96 -25.94
N ALA A 289 -3.45 -41.38 -26.24
CA ALA A 289 -4.18 -42.38 -25.46
C ALA A 289 -3.46 -43.74 -25.48
N ALA A 290 -3.42 -44.41 -24.32
CA ALA A 290 -2.81 -45.73 -24.19
C ALA A 290 -3.64 -46.80 -24.91
N VAL A 291 -3.02 -47.53 -25.83
CA VAL A 291 -3.56 -48.75 -26.44
C VAL A 291 -3.01 -49.96 -25.67
N GLY A 292 -3.85 -50.97 -25.43
CA GLY A 292 -3.50 -52.16 -24.65
C GLY A 292 -2.48 -53.09 -25.32
N PRO A 293 -1.91 -54.05 -24.57
CA PRO A 293 -0.79 -54.89 -25.01
C PRO A 293 -1.21 -56.01 -25.97
N LEU A 294 -0.32 -56.34 -26.91
CA LEU A 294 -0.37 -57.56 -27.73
C LEU A 294 1.00 -58.30 -27.71
N PRO A 295 1.04 -59.60 -28.09
CA PRO A 295 2.09 -60.54 -27.69
C PRO A 295 3.41 -60.45 -28.50
N PRO A 296 4.51 -61.07 -28.02
CA PRO A 296 5.85 -60.89 -28.60
C PRO A 296 6.10 -61.62 -29.92
N GLY A 297 6.87 -60.97 -30.80
CA GLY A 297 7.47 -61.54 -32.02
C GLY A 297 9.01 -61.53 -31.97
N PRO A 298 9.70 -62.22 -32.90
CA PRO A 298 11.11 -62.60 -32.73
C PRO A 298 12.16 -61.57 -33.21
N ARG A 299 13.38 -61.76 -32.68
CA ARG A 299 14.69 -61.26 -33.20
C ARG A 299 15.02 -61.97 -34.56
N PRO A 300 16.00 -61.52 -35.41
CA PRO A 300 17.28 -60.93 -35.00
C PRO A 300 17.99 -59.93 -35.99
N ASP A 301 19.28 -59.68 -35.69
CA ASP A 301 20.43 -59.33 -36.57
C ASP A 301 20.66 -57.94 -37.22
N THR A 302 21.60 -57.20 -36.59
CA THR A 302 22.80 -56.48 -37.09
C THR A 302 23.02 -56.10 -38.58
N GLY A 303 23.50 -54.85 -38.81
CA GLY A 303 24.22 -54.40 -40.04
C GLY A 303 23.97 -52.90 -40.34
N VAL A 304 24.80 -51.91 -39.98
CA VAL A 304 26.17 -51.53 -40.43
C VAL A 304 26.25 -50.78 -41.79
N ILE A 305 26.12 -49.44 -41.72
CA ILE A 305 27.00 -48.36 -42.26
C ILE A 305 27.38 -48.29 -43.79
N ALA A 306 27.33 -47.04 -44.30
CA ALA A 306 28.08 -46.40 -45.42
C ALA A 306 27.46 -46.21 -46.84
N THR A 307 27.92 -45.10 -47.47
CA THR A 307 27.61 -44.52 -48.81
C THR A 307 28.84 -43.68 -49.27
N PRO A 308 28.87 -42.95 -50.42
CA PRO A 308 28.07 -42.98 -51.66
C PRO A 308 28.89 -43.55 -52.87
N PRO A 309 29.68 -42.84 -53.74
CA PRO A 309 29.73 -41.44 -54.26
C PRO A 309 29.82 -41.25 -55.82
N ARG A 310 29.15 -40.20 -56.36
CA ARG A 310 29.60 -39.32 -57.51
C ARG A 310 29.68 -39.90 -58.96
N PRO A 311 29.88 -39.05 -60.01
CA PRO A 311 29.36 -37.68 -60.27
C PRO A 311 28.84 -37.45 -61.72
N GLY A 312 28.28 -36.26 -62.02
CA GLY A 312 27.98 -35.82 -63.40
C GLY A 312 27.80 -34.30 -63.58
N THR A 313 28.43 -33.73 -64.60
CA THR A 313 28.42 -32.32 -65.09
C THR A 313 27.06 -31.84 -65.64
N SER A 314 26.79 -30.58 -66.01
CA SER A 314 27.25 -29.22 -65.66
C SER A 314 26.71 -28.22 -66.73
N ALA A 315 25.93 -27.22 -66.31
CA ALA A 315 25.64 -25.91 -66.96
C ALA A 315 25.36 -25.76 -68.48
N ALA A 316 24.15 -25.30 -68.83
CA ALA A 316 23.88 -24.34 -69.93
C ALA A 316 22.54 -23.56 -69.76
N ARG A 317 22.49 -22.31 -70.24
CA ARG A 317 21.32 -21.40 -70.47
C ARG A 317 21.53 -20.74 -71.86
N PRO A 318 20.58 -20.03 -72.52
CA PRO A 318 19.39 -19.32 -72.00
C PRO A 318 18.10 -19.40 -72.88
N ALA A 319 17.12 -18.51 -72.59
CA ALA A 319 16.07 -17.94 -73.46
C ALA A 319 15.06 -18.90 -74.18
N VAL A 320 13.79 -19.02 -73.75
CA VAL A 320 12.64 -18.09 -73.94
C VAL A 320 12.02 -18.07 -75.35
N ARG A 321 10.93 -18.83 -75.58
CA ARG A 321 9.53 -18.31 -75.72
C ARG A 321 8.46 -19.44 -75.78
N THR A 322 7.19 -19.04 -75.65
CA THR A 322 5.90 -19.77 -75.74
C THR A 322 5.70 -20.56 -77.07
N VAL A 323 4.76 -21.50 -77.26
CA VAL A 323 3.28 -21.51 -77.00
C VAL A 323 2.72 -22.97 -76.88
N GLY A 324 1.55 -23.15 -76.22
CA GLY A 324 0.70 -24.37 -76.21
C GLY A 324 0.39 -24.83 -74.76
N ALA A 325 -0.84 -24.81 -74.21
CA ALA A 325 -2.13 -25.41 -74.62
C ALA A 325 -2.04 -26.96 -74.67
N GLU A 326 -2.90 -27.76 -74.04
CA GLU A 326 -4.31 -27.63 -73.61
C GLU A 326 -4.60 -28.68 -72.49
N ALA A 327 -5.56 -28.64 -71.54
CA ALA A 327 -6.81 -27.87 -71.32
C ALA A 327 -7.06 -27.53 -69.81
N ALA A 328 -8.33 -27.30 -69.42
CA ALA A 328 -8.88 -27.35 -68.05
C ALA A 328 -10.21 -28.16 -68.05
N PRO A 329 -10.81 -28.54 -66.90
CA PRO A 329 -11.69 -27.63 -66.12
C PRO A 329 -11.37 -27.63 -64.61
N ALA A 330 -11.35 -26.51 -63.88
CA ALA A 330 -12.43 -25.54 -63.60
C ALA A 330 -13.41 -25.98 -62.47
N SER A 331 -13.23 -25.38 -61.30
CA SER A 331 -14.22 -25.24 -60.21
C SER A 331 -13.86 -23.99 -59.39
N ALA A 332 -14.86 -23.25 -58.93
CA ALA A 332 -14.69 -21.87 -58.46
C ALA A 332 -14.27 -21.76 -56.97
N PRO A 333 -13.59 -20.66 -56.57
CA PRO A 333 -13.31 -20.39 -55.16
C PRO A 333 -14.59 -19.97 -54.43
N VAL A 334 -15.01 -20.76 -53.45
CA VAL A 334 -16.13 -20.39 -52.56
C VAL A 334 -15.60 -19.45 -51.47
N ALA A 335 -16.00 -18.18 -51.51
CA ALA A 335 -15.69 -17.22 -50.46
C ALA A 335 -16.64 -17.41 -49.26
N SER A 336 -16.13 -17.94 -48.14
CA SER A 336 -16.89 -18.01 -46.89
C SER A 336 -16.98 -16.63 -46.24
N ALA A 337 -18.19 -16.08 -46.16
CA ALA A 337 -18.47 -14.81 -45.49
C ALA A 337 -18.26 -14.91 -43.96
N PRO A 338 -17.90 -13.80 -43.28
CA PRO A 338 -17.77 -13.78 -41.83
C PRO A 338 -19.14 -14.02 -41.16
N VAL A 339 -19.22 -15.05 -40.32
CA VAL A 339 -20.43 -15.34 -39.53
C VAL A 339 -20.53 -14.35 -38.38
N ALA A 340 -21.51 -13.44 -38.45
CA ALA A 340 -21.79 -12.51 -37.37
C ALA A 340 -22.40 -13.24 -36.16
N SER A 341 -21.62 -13.40 -35.09
CA SER A 341 -22.13 -13.92 -33.81
C SER A 341 -23.01 -12.87 -33.14
N ALA A 342 -24.32 -13.09 -33.10
CA ALA A 342 -25.28 -12.18 -32.49
C ALA A 342 -25.06 -12.06 -30.97
N SER A 343 -25.11 -10.83 -30.46
CA SER A 343 -25.07 -10.56 -29.02
C SER A 343 -26.37 -11.01 -28.35
N VAL A 344 -26.33 -12.11 -27.58
CA VAL A 344 -27.45 -12.54 -26.74
C VAL A 344 -27.61 -11.55 -25.58
N ALA A 345 -28.61 -10.68 -25.67
CA ALA A 345 -28.94 -9.74 -24.61
C ALA A 345 -29.66 -10.46 -23.46
N THR A 346 -28.98 -10.68 -22.34
CA THR A 346 -29.60 -11.17 -21.10
C THR A 346 -30.36 -10.04 -20.42
N ALA A 347 -31.69 -10.07 -20.53
CA ALA A 347 -32.56 -9.13 -19.81
C ALA A 347 -32.44 -9.32 -18.28
N PRO A 348 -32.38 -8.24 -17.48
CA PRO A 348 -32.36 -8.35 -16.03
C PRO A 348 -33.73 -8.82 -15.52
N VAL A 349 -33.73 -9.93 -14.77
CA VAL A 349 -34.94 -10.44 -14.10
C VAL A 349 -35.25 -9.55 -12.89
N ALA A 350 -36.23 -8.67 -13.03
CA ALA A 350 -36.69 -7.82 -11.95
C ALA A 350 -37.61 -8.61 -10.98
N SER A 351 -37.22 -8.71 -9.71
CA SER A 351 -38.07 -9.26 -8.65
C SER A 351 -38.95 -8.16 -8.07
N ALA A 352 -40.27 -8.31 -8.16
CA ALA A 352 -41.19 -7.47 -7.39
C ALA A 352 -41.06 -7.83 -5.88
N PRO A 353 -40.83 -6.87 -4.98
CA PRO A 353 -40.70 -7.16 -3.55
C PRO A 353 -42.03 -7.67 -3.00
N VAL A 354 -41.98 -8.74 -2.20
CA VAL A 354 -43.16 -9.34 -1.58
C VAL A 354 -43.74 -8.37 -0.55
N ALA A 355 -44.96 -7.89 -0.80
CA ALA A 355 -45.60 -6.90 0.06
C ALA A 355 -46.08 -7.53 1.38
N SER A 356 -45.43 -7.19 2.49
CA SER A 356 -46.01 -7.36 3.83
C SER A 356 -47.03 -6.25 4.07
N ALA A 357 -48.31 -6.60 4.25
CA ALA A 357 -49.38 -5.63 4.40
C ALA A 357 -49.38 -5.00 5.81
N PRO A 358 -49.29 -3.65 5.95
CA PRO A 358 -49.64 -2.98 7.19
C PRO A 358 -51.16 -3.02 7.38
N VAL A 359 -51.61 -3.29 8.61
CA VAL A 359 -53.05 -3.36 8.95
C VAL A 359 -53.68 -1.98 8.87
N ALA A 360 -54.89 -1.91 8.31
CA ALA A 360 -55.61 -0.64 8.13
C ALA A 360 -56.06 -0.02 9.44
N SER A 361 -56.07 1.32 9.50
CA SER A 361 -56.80 2.11 10.50
C SER A 361 -57.29 3.41 9.87
N ALA A 362 -58.53 3.37 9.38
CA ALA A 362 -59.27 4.55 8.92
C ALA A 362 -59.80 5.36 10.14
N PRO A 363 -60.17 6.64 9.99
CA PRO A 363 -60.08 7.61 11.08
C PRO A 363 -61.35 7.80 11.93
N VAL A 364 -61.18 8.50 13.06
CA VAL A 364 -62.24 9.17 13.83
C VAL A 364 -61.93 10.69 13.87
N ALA A 365 -62.94 11.55 13.93
CA ALA A 365 -62.85 12.90 13.35
C ALA A 365 -63.22 14.10 14.27
N SER A 366 -62.63 15.25 13.91
CA SER A 366 -63.20 16.62 13.90
C SER A 366 -63.86 17.25 15.13
N ALA A 367 -63.22 18.29 15.68
CA ALA A 367 -63.78 19.58 16.16
C ALA A 367 -62.64 20.46 16.74
N SER A 368 -62.60 21.80 16.68
CA SER A 368 -63.30 22.81 15.87
C SER A 368 -62.47 24.11 15.85
N SER A 369 -62.76 25.04 14.94
CA SER A 369 -62.05 26.31 14.77
C SER A 369 -62.52 27.44 15.72
N VAL A 370 -61.60 28.34 16.11
CA VAL A 370 -61.83 29.79 16.28
C VAL A 370 -60.53 30.54 15.92
N SER A 371 -60.64 31.67 15.22
CA SER A 371 -59.55 32.65 15.03
C SER A 371 -59.79 33.87 15.92
N ALA A 372 -58.72 34.47 16.45
CA ALA A 372 -58.77 35.72 17.22
C ALA A 372 -57.85 36.79 16.58
N PRO A 373 -58.21 38.09 16.62
CA PRO A 373 -57.58 39.12 15.77
C PRO A 373 -56.36 39.82 16.40
N VAL A 374 -55.70 40.62 15.56
CA VAL A 374 -54.52 41.46 15.85
C VAL A 374 -54.80 42.50 16.95
N ALA A 375 -53.80 42.74 17.81
CA ALA A 375 -53.71 43.93 18.65
C ALA A 375 -52.30 44.55 18.56
N SER A 376 -52.21 45.74 17.96
CA SER A 376 -50.95 46.50 17.88
C SER A 376 -50.80 47.44 19.10
N ALA A 377 -49.67 47.36 19.80
CA ALA A 377 -49.33 48.29 20.87
C ALA A 377 -48.43 49.44 20.35
N PRO A 378 -48.58 50.68 20.86
CA PRO A 378 -47.87 51.85 20.33
C PRO A 378 -46.44 52.04 20.88
N VAL A 379 -45.72 52.96 20.24
CA VAL A 379 -44.30 53.29 20.47
C VAL A 379 -44.06 53.95 21.83
N ALA A 380 -42.92 53.66 22.46
CA ALA A 380 -42.34 54.46 23.54
C ALA A 380 -40.85 54.75 23.28
N SER A 381 -40.55 55.95 22.79
CA SER A 381 -39.16 56.38 22.50
C SER A 381 -38.50 56.97 23.75
N ALA A 382 -37.70 56.16 24.46
CA ALA A 382 -36.92 56.62 25.60
C ALA A 382 -35.66 57.39 25.13
N SER A 383 -35.64 58.71 25.30
CA SER A 383 -34.47 59.53 25.00
C SER A 383 -33.41 59.38 26.09
N SER A 384 -32.22 58.90 25.75
CA SER A 384 -31.03 58.92 26.63
C SER A 384 -30.10 60.07 26.25
N VAL A 385 -29.55 60.73 27.27
CA VAL A 385 -28.90 62.05 27.13
C VAL A 385 -27.41 61.92 26.80
N SER A 386 -26.95 62.68 25.81
CA SER A 386 -25.52 62.81 25.47
C SER A 386 -24.74 63.50 26.59
N ALA A 387 -23.81 62.78 27.24
CA ALA A 387 -22.79 63.39 28.09
C ALA A 387 -21.64 63.95 27.23
N PRO A 388 -21.07 65.12 27.56
CA PRO A 388 -20.02 65.75 26.74
C PRO A 388 -18.67 65.04 26.89
N VAL A 389 -17.92 64.99 25.78
CA VAL A 389 -16.56 64.41 25.73
C VAL A 389 -15.55 65.37 26.38
N ALA A 390 -14.72 64.85 27.29
CA ALA A 390 -13.52 65.52 27.79
C ALA A 390 -12.28 64.97 27.07
N THR A 391 -11.69 65.75 26.17
CA THR A 391 -10.48 65.39 25.42
C THR A 391 -9.22 65.76 26.19
N ASN A 392 -8.41 64.76 26.55
CA ASN A 392 -7.01 64.96 26.96
C ASN A 392 -6.07 64.68 25.76
N PRO A 393 -5.11 65.56 25.45
CA PRO A 393 -4.24 65.38 24.27
C PRO A 393 -3.05 64.47 24.56
N THR A 394 -3.14 63.20 24.16
CA THR A 394 -1.99 62.29 24.08
C THR A 394 -1.24 62.51 22.75
N PRO A 395 0.10 62.64 22.73
CA PRO A 395 0.84 62.86 21.48
C PRO A 395 0.74 61.65 20.52
N PRO A 396 0.84 61.87 19.20
CA PRO A 396 0.65 60.82 18.21
C PRO A 396 1.76 59.77 18.27
N ALA A 397 1.37 58.51 18.42
CA ALA A 397 2.26 57.39 18.10
C ALA A 397 2.59 57.40 16.60
N PRO A 398 3.80 56.98 16.18
CA PRO A 398 4.14 56.88 14.76
C PRO A 398 3.19 55.89 14.06
N ALA A 399 2.68 56.28 12.91
CA ALA A 399 1.81 55.42 12.12
C ALA A 399 2.58 54.12 11.73
N PRO A 400 1.92 52.94 11.76
CA PRO A 400 2.51 51.76 11.16
C PRO A 400 2.73 52.05 9.68
N ALA A 401 3.98 51.97 9.22
CA ALA A 401 4.32 52.21 7.82
C ALA A 401 3.46 51.29 6.94
N SER A 402 2.84 51.86 5.91
CA SER A 402 2.04 51.08 4.95
C SER A 402 2.92 49.95 4.41
N ALA A 403 2.50 48.70 4.64
CA ALA A 403 3.20 47.55 4.09
C ALA A 403 3.35 47.75 2.58
N PRO A 404 4.54 47.52 2.00
CA PRO A 404 4.72 47.65 0.57
C PRO A 404 3.73 46.74 -0.14
N PRO A 405 3.20 47.13 -1.32
CA PRO A 405 2.33 46.25 -2.10
C PRO A 405 3.08 44.93 -2.33
N ALA A 406 2.43 43.82 -1.99
CA ALA A 406 3.06 42.51 -2.04
C ALA A 406 3.62 42.27 -3.46
N PRO A 407 4.88 41.81 -3.59
CA PRO A 407 5.42 41.50 -4.90
C PRO A 407 4.57 40.39 -5.53
N ALA A 408 4.18 40.59 -6.79
CA ALA A 408 3.79 39.47 -7.62
C ALA A 408 4.95 38.45 -7.66
N ASP A 409 4.60 37.17 -7.84
CA ASP A 409 5.53 36.04 -7.91
C ASP A 409 6.26 35.66 -6.61
N SER A 410 5.63 35.85 -5.45
CA SER A 410 6.03 35.17 -4.19
C SER A 410 5.57 33.70 -4.11
N ARG A 411 5.66 32.93 -5.21
CA ARG A 411 5.37 31.48 -5.17
C ARG A 411 6.51 30.75 -4.46
N ALA A 412 6.19 29.89 -3.50
CA ALA A 412 7.21 29.07 -2.86
C ALA A 412 7.81 28.08 -3.88
N PRO A 413 9.14 27.99 -4.02
CA PRO A 413 9.79 27.35 -5.18
C PRO A 413 9.54 25.83 -5.31
N TRP A 414 9.02 25.19 -4.25
CA TRP A 414 8.57 23.80 -4.31
C TRP A 414 7.30 23.60 -5.17
N ARG A 415 6.45 24.63 -5.31
CA ARG A 415 5.23 24.57 -6.13
C ARG A 415 5.55 24.50 -7.62
N ASP A 416 6.52 25.29 -8.08
CA ASP A 416 6.94 25.27 -9.49
C ASP A 416 7.75 24.00 -9.81
N GLN A 417 8.50 23.45 -8.83
CA GLN A 417 9.06 22.10 -8.93
C GLN A 417 7.98 21.01 -9.04
N LEU A 418 6.90 21.11 -8.26
CA LEU A 418 5.75 20.18 -8.31
C LEU A 418 5.03 20.27 -9.66
N LEU A 419 4.79 21.47 -10.18
CA LEU A 419 4.23 21.68 -11.53
C LEU A 419 5.12 21.10 -12.63
N ALA A 420 6.44 21.35 -12.56
CA ALA A 420 7.41 20.82 -13.53
C ALA A 420 7.44 19.28 -13.51
N TRP A 421 7.43 18.67 -12.31
CA TRP A 421 7.32 17.21 -12.15
C TRP A 421 6.02 16.67 -12.76
N ALA A 422 4.87 17.28 -12.47
CA ALA A 422 3.57 16.79 -12.96
C ALA A 422 3.41 16.94 -14.47
N ARG A 423 3.96 18.01 -15.06
CA ARG A 423 4.03 18.20 -16.53
C ARG A 423 5.06 17.28 -17.20
N GLY A 424 6.05 16.78 -16.46
CA GLY A 424 7.03 15.79 -16.93
C GLY A 424 6.45 14.41 -17.25
N GLY A 425 5.17 14.15 -16.93
CA GLY A 425 4.37 13.03 -17.43
C GLY A 425 4.74 11.62 -16.92
N ARG A 426 5.91 11.44 -16.29
CA ARG A 426 6.38 10.14 -15.77
C ARG A 426 5.65 9.76 -14.47
N PRO A 427 5.24 8.49 -14.29
CA PRO A 427 4.72 7.98 -13.03
C PRO A 427 5.86 7.65 -12.04
N ILE A 428 6.59 8.69 -11.63
CA ILE A 428 7.61 8.63 -10.58
C ILE A 428 7.13 9.48 -9.41
N ALA A 429 7.51 9.12 -8.18
CA ALA A 429 7.15 9.91 -7.00
C ALA A 429 7.59 11.39 -7.12
N PRO A 430 6.88 12.34 -6.50
CA PRO A 430 7.33 13.74 -6.43
C PRO A 430 8.72 13.82 -5.78
N PRO A 431 9.56 14.82 -6.14
CA PRO A 431 10.89 14.97 -5.54
C PRO A 431 10.83 15.06 -4.01
N PRO A 432 11.79 14.49 -3.25
CA PRO A 432 11.79 14.58 -1.78
C PRO A 432 11.75 16.01 -1.24
N THR A 433 12.36 16.97 -1.96
CA THR A 433 12.28 18.41 -1.68
C THR A 433 10.86 18.98 -1.74
N VAL A 434 10.02 18.42 -2.60
CA VAL A 434 8.60 18.78 -2.76
C VAL A 434 7.77 18.07 -1.70
N LEU A 435 8.00 16.77 -1.45
CA LEU A 435 7.30 16.02 -0.41
C LEU A 435 7.55 16.59 1.00
N ALA A 436 8.73 17.17 1.25
CA ALA A 436 9.04 17.86 2.50
C ALA A 436 8.06 19.02 2.82
N ALA A 437 7.51 19.71 1.81
CA ALA A 437 6.51 20.76 2.03
C ALA A 437 5.17 20.21 2.58
N PHE A 438 4.89 18.92 2.34
CA PHE A 438 3.71 18.23 2.87
C PHE A 438 3.95 17.58 4.24
N ALA A 439 5.17 17.57 4.77
CA ALA A 439 5.50 16.89 6.02
C ALA A 439 4.60 17.28 7.22
N PRO A 440 4.19 18.55 7.43
CA PRO A 440 3.26 18.91 8.51
C PRO A 440 1.86 18.29 8.34
N LEU A 441 1.39 18.17 7.09
CA LEU A 441 0.12 17.52 6.76
C LEU A 441 0.23 16.01 6.92
N ALA A 442 1.32 15.41 6.43
CA ALA A 442 1.58 13.99 6.54
C ALA A 442 1.67 13.54 8.00
N HIS A 443 2.38 14.29 8.84
CA HIS A 443 2.46 14.02 10.28
C HIS A 443 1.09 14.12 10.97
N ARG A 444 0.31 15.19 10.74
CA ARG A 444 -1.02 15.34 11.36
C ARG A 444 -2.02 14.28 10.88
N GLY A 445 -2.01 13.98 9.58
CA GLY A 445 -2.88 12.97 8.96
C GLY A 445 -2.42 11.53 9.20
N ARG A 446 -1.21 11.30 9.73
CA ARG A 446 -0.52 10.00 9.74
C ARG A 446 -0.44 9.36 8.34
N LEU A 447 -0.24 10.19 7.32
CA LEU A 447 -0.18 9.75 5.92
C LEU A 447 1.11 8.96 5.66
N SER A 448 0.99 7.84 4.95
CA SER A 448 2.15 7.13 4.40
C SER A 448 2.87 7.97 3.32
N PRO A 449 4.11 7.63 2.92
CA PRO A 449 4.77 8.27 1.78
C PRO A 449 3.94 8.19 0.50
N SER A 450 3.29 7.04 0.25
CA SER A 450 2.35 6.82 -0.86
C SER A 450 1.12 7.75 -0.81
N ALA A 451 0.49 7.89 0.36
CA ALA A 451 -0.63 8.80 0.57
C ALA A 451 -0.22 10.28 0.41
N THR A 452 0.98 10.63 0.89
CA THR A 452 1.55 11.98 0.76
C THR A 452 1.86 12.31 -0.71
N ALA A 453 2.41 11.36 -1.47
CA ALA A 453 2.65 11.50 -2.91
C ALA A 453 1.34 11.63 -3.71
N LEU A 454 0.27 10.92 -3.30
CA LEU A 454 -1.07 11.06 -3.88
C LEU A 454 -1.64 12.47 -3.66
N VAL A 455 -1.57 12.99 -2.44
CA VAL A 455 -2.01 14.37 -2.12
C VAL A 455 -1.19 15.41 -2.90
N ALA A 456 0.13 15.23 -3.00
CA ALA A 456 0.98 16.10 -3.82
C ALA A 456 0.60 16.04 -5.31
N ALA A 457 0.26 14.87 -5.85
CA ALA A 457 -0.21 14.71 -7.22
C ALA A 457 -1.57 15.38 -7.47
N ALA A 458 -2.49 15.30 -6.51
CA ALA A 458 -3.78 16.00 -6.56
C ALA A 458 -3.61 17.53 -6.48
N TYR A 459 -2.68 18.04 -5.66
CA TYR A 459 -2.35 19.47 -5.61
C TYR A 459 -1.58 19.95 -6.85
N ALA A 460 -0.78 19.09 -7.50
CA ALA A 460 -0.19 19.44 -8.79
C ALA A 460 -1.27 19.66 -9.87
N ALA A 461 -2.31 18.81 -9.90
CA ALA A 461 -3.46 18.98 -10.81
C ALA A 461 -4.29 20.25 -10.47
N TRP A 462 -4.43 20.59 -9.18
CA TRP A 462 -5.01 21.85 -8.73
C TRP A 462 -4.23 23.06 -9.25
N LEU A 463 -2.90 23.07 -9.06
CA LEU A 463 -2.00 24.15 -9.54
C LEU A 463 -1.97 24.29 -11.08
N ASP A 464 -2.17 23.21 -11.82
CA ASP A 464 -2.18 23.21 -13.29
C ASP A 464 -3.53 23.68 -13.88
N GLY A 465 -4.52 23.99 -13.02
CA GLY A 465 -5.86 24.43 -13.40
C GLY A 465 -6.88 23.30 -13.58
N ASP A 466 -6.46 22.03 -13.57
CA ASP A 466 -7.36 20.87 -13.66
C ASP A 466 -7.96 20.45 -12.30
N GLY A 467 -7.95 21.34 -11.29
CA GLY A 467 -8.54 21.07 -9.97
C GLY A 467 -10.02 20.69 -10.02
N ALA A 468 -10.77 21.22 -11.00
CA ALA A 468 -12.16 20.85 -11.26
C ALA A 468 -12.31 19.55 -12.07
N GLY A 469 -11.37 19.20 -12.94
CA GLY A 469 -11.39 17.90 -13.63
C GLY A 469 -11.01 16.77 -12.69
N GLY A 470 -9.87 16.90 -12.01
CA GLY A 470 -9.30 15.93 -11.08
C GLY A 470 -8.36 14.92 -11.77
N ILE A 471 -7.33 14.47 -11.07
CA ILE A 471 -6.36 13.50 -11.59
C ILE A 471 -7.00 12.11 -11.74
N ALA A 472 -6.76 11.43 -12.86
CA ALA A 472 -7.32 10.10 -13.10
C ALA A 472 -6.78 9.06 -12.09
N VAL A 473 -7.65 8.19 -11.58
CA VAL A 473 -7.30 7.12 -10.62
C VAL A 473 -6.19 6.21 -11.16
N ALA A 474 -6.21 5.89 -12.46
CA ALA A 474 -5.13 5.12 -13.10
C ALA A 474 -3.75 5.82 -13.07
N ARG A 475 -3.72 7.16 -13.02
CA ARG A 475 -2.48 7.94 -12.85
C ARG A 475 -2.03 7.96 -11.38
N LEU A 476 -2.97 8.00 -10.43
CA LEU A 476 -2.65 7.86 -9.00
C LEU A 476 -2.13 6.46 -8.66
N ALA A 477 -2.75 5.40 -9.19
CA ALA A 477 -2.33 4.00 -9.02
C ALA A 477 -0.96 3.65 -9.63
N ALA A 478 -0.35 4.59 -10.38
CA ALA A 478 1.02 4.50 -10.86
C ALA A 478 2.01 5.28 -9.97
N LEU A 479 1.51 6.13 -9.07
CA LEU A 479 2.28 6.99 -8.14
C LEU A 479 2.28 6.47 -6.70
N CYS A 480 1.18 5.89 -6.22
CA CYS A 480 1.09 5.21 -4.94
C CYS A 480 1.04 3.69 -5.12
N ASP A 481 1.77 2.96 -4.27
CA ASP A 481 1.77 1.48 -4.31
C ASP A 481 0.49 0.88 -3.69
N ASP A 482 -0.22 1.64 -2.84
CA ASP A 482 -1.53 1.27 -2.34
C ASP A 482 -2.64 1.61 -3.35
N TRP A 483 -3.28 0.56 -3.89
CA TRP A 483 -4.45 0.67 -4.75
C TRP A 483 -5.70 1.18 -4.00
N ARG A 484 -5.80 0.96 -2.68
CA ARG A 484 -6.92 1.46 -1.87
C ARG A 484 -6.90 2.97 -1.80
N GLU A 485 -5.75 3.58 -1.50
CA GLU A 485 -5.57 5.03 -1.60
C GLU A 485 -5.86 5.54 -3.02
N ALA A 486 -5.33 4.89 -4.07
CA ALA A 486 -5.61 5.28 -5.45
C ALA A 486 -7.12 5.34 -5.78
N CYS A 487 -7.91 4.39 -5.24
CA CYS A 487 -9.34 4.26 -5.44
C CYS A 487 -10.23 5.00 -4.41
N GLY A 488 -9.66 5.75 -3.46
CA GLY A 488 -10.45 6.46 -2.44
C GLY A 488 -11.02 5.57 -1.33
N ALA A 489 -10.40 4.42 -1.09
CA ALA A 489 -10.69 3.46 -0.01
C ALA A 489 -9.56 3.37 1.05
N GLY A 490 -8.70 4.38 1.08
CA GLY A 490 -7.60 4.58 2.02
C GLY A 490 -7.77 5.80 2.94
N LEU A 491 -6.67 6.22 3.59
CA LEU A 491 -6.66 7.24 4.64
C LEU A 491 -6.85 8.66 4.09
N VAL A 492 -6.38 8.97 2.88
CA VAL A 492 -6.59 10.28 2.24
C VAL A 492 -8.08 10.57 2.04
N ALA A 493 -8.85 9.54 1.67
CA ALA A 493 -10.30 9.61 1.53
C ALA A 493 -11.01 9.67 2.89
N ALA A 494 -10.59 8.83 3.86
CA ALA A 494 -11.18 8.83 5.21
C ALA A 494 -11.00 10.17 5.96
N LEU A 495 -9.90 10.90 5.69
CA LEU A 495 -9.68 12.24 6.19
C LEU A 495 -10.44 13.34 5.41
N GLY A 496 -10.94 13.03 4.21
CA GLY A 496 -11.57 14.00 3.31
C GLY A 496 -10.59 15.04 2.77
N LEU A 497 -9.38 14.62 2.38
CA LEU A 497 -8.36 15.50 1.76
C LEU A 497 -8.50 15.56 0.22
N VAL A 498 -9.09 14.52 -0.34
CA VAL A 498 -9.34 14.31 -1.76
C VAL A 498 -10.72 13.64 -1.88
N ALA A 499 -11.49 13.99 -2.90
CA ALA A 499 -12.77 13.37 -3.22
C ALA A 499 -12.70 12.61 -4.55
N TRP A 500 -13.38 11.47 -4.64
CA TRP A 500 -13.38 10.60 -5.83
C TRP A 500 -14.73 10.63 -6.55
N ASP A 501 -14.71 10.91 -7.85
CA ASP A 501 -15.87 10.96 -8.74
C ASP A 501 -15.51 10.39 -10.12
N ARG A 502 -16.30 9.44 -10.63
CA ARG A 502 -16.20 8.85 -11.98
C ARG A 502 -14.77 8.42 -12.40
N GLY A 503 -13.99 7.86 -11.47
CA GLY A 503 -12.62 7.41 -11.73
C GLY A 503 -11.57 8.54 -11.81
N ARG A 504 -11.90 9.74 -11.34
CA ARG A 504 -10.98 10.84 -11.06
C ARG A 504 -11.00 11.20 -9.57
N ALA A 505 -9.91 11.79 -9.11
CA ALA A 505 -9.69 12.25 -7.75
C ALA A 505 -9.42 13.77 -7.77
N ARG A 506 -10.15 14.53 -6.96
CA ARG A 506 -10.07 16.00 -6.86
C ARG A 506 -9.56 16.38 -5.48
N LEU A 507 -8.59 17.29 -5.40
CA LEU A 507 -8.15 17.83 -4.12
C LEU A 507 -9.30 18.62 -3.47
N GLU A 508 -9.53 18.43 -2.18
CA GLU A 508 -10.56 19.21 -1.48
C GLU A 508 -10.17 20.67 -1.34
N ALA A 509 -11.16 21.56 -1.54
CA ALA A 509 -10.89 23.00 -1.69
C ALA A 509 -10.20 23.64 -0.48
N PRO A 510 -10.52 23.30 0.79
CA PRO A 510 -9.76 23.80 1.95
C PRO A 510 -8.30 23.39 1.99
N LEU A 511 -7.94 22.24 1.40
CA LEU A 511 -6.55 21.79 1.31
C LEU A 511 -5.80 22.51 0.18
N GLY A 512 -6.45 22.69 -0.97
CA GLY A 512 -5.92 23.54 -2.04
C GLY A 512 -5.68 24.98 -1.55
N GLU A 513 -6.68 25.58 -0.91
CA GLU A 513 -6.60 26.93 -0.33
C GLU A 513 -5.56 27.05 0.79
N LEU A 514 -5.39 26.04 1.66
CA LEU A 514 -4.31 26.05 2.65
C LEU A 514 -2.93 25.98 1.99
N LEU A 515 -2.74 25.07 1.03
CA LEU A 515 -1.47 24.91 0.32
C LEU A 515 -1.17 26.12 -0.57
N ASP A 516 -2.18 26.85 -1.03
CA ASP A 516 -2.10 28.16 -1.69
C ASP A 516 -1.90 29.34 -0.71
N GLU A 517 -1.69 29.05 0.59
CA GLU A 517 -1.48 30.04 1.68
C GLU A 517 -2.64 31.05 1.86
N GLN A 518 -3.84 30.70 1.37
CA GLN A 518 -5.00 31.57 1.43
C GLN A 518 -5.58 31.68 2.85
N ARG A 519 -6.19 32.85 3.13
CA ARG A 519 -6.99 33.07 4.34
C ARG A 519 -8.18 32.10 4.36
N PRO A 520 -8.61 31.63 5.55
CA PRO A 520 -9.71 30.69 5.63
C PRO A 520 -11.03 31.28 5.15
N ARG A 521 -11.88 30.40 4.60
CA ARG A 521 -13.19 30.79 4.03
C ARG A 521 -14.36 30.16 4.79
N GLY A 522 -14.17 29.00 5.41
CA GLY A 522 -15.17 28.35 6.26
C GLY A 522 -15.14 28.76 7.73
N LEU A 523 -14.14 29.54 8.18
CA LEU A 523 -13.90 29.81 9.60
C LEU A 523 -13.92 31.28 9.94
N THR A 524 -14.57 31.62 11.06
CA THR A 524 -14.31 32.87 11.78
C THR A 524 -13.24 32.61 12.82
N ILE A 525 -12.05 33.19 12.67
CA ILE A 525 -10.96 33.08 13.66
C ILE A 525 -11.09 34.18 14.71
N VAL A 526 -11.02 33.79 15.98
CA VAL A 526 -11.04 34.66 17.16
C VAL A 526 -9.74 34.47 17.94
N GLY A 527 -9.13 35.57 18.38
CA GLY A 527 -7.80 35.55 19.00
C GLY A 527 -6.67 35.81 18.00
N GLY A 528 -5.44 35.40 18.36
CA GLY A 528 -4.22 35.71 17.62
C GLY A 528 -3.42 34.47 17.21
N ARG A 529 -2.56 33.99 18.12
CA ARG A 529 -1.63 32.86 17.86
C ARG A 529 -1.91 31.74 18.86
N LEU A 530 -1.89 30.49 18.39
CA LEU A 530 -2.02 29.32 19.25
C LEU A 530 -0.91 29.30 20.31
N HIS A 531 -1.29 29.29 21.58
CA HIS A 531 -0.39 29.26 22.75
C HIS A 531 -0.14 27.83 23.26
N ALA A 532 -1.17 26.98 23.19
CA ALA A 532 -1.10 25.56 23.54
C ALA A 532 -1.94 24.74 22.56
N PRO A 533 -1.52 23.51 22.19
CA PRO A 533 -2.37 22.62 21.41
C PRO A 533 -3.61 22.22 22.21
N PRO A 534 -4.81 22.23 21.60
CA PRO A 534 -6.02 21.78 22.28
C PRO A 534 -6.00 20.25 22.48
N PRO A 535 -6.64 19.73 23.55
CA PRO A 535 -6.82 18.30 23.71
C PRO A 535 -7.72 17.75 22.58
N PRO A 536 -7.32 16.69 21.87
CA PRO A 536 -8.15 16.11 20.83
C PRO A 536 -9.40 15.43 21.42
N GLY A 537 -10.49 15.41 20.65
CA GLY A 537 -11.79 14.89 21.09
C GLY A 537 -12.95 15.84 20.79
N LEU A 538 -14.13 15.46 21.27
CA LEU A 538 -15.30 16.32 21.37
C LEU A 538 -15.47 16.70 22.84
N HIS A 539 -15.51 18.00 23.12
CA HIS A 539 -15.72 18.57 24.45
C HIS A 539 -17.02 19.37 24.43
N GLU A 540 -17.87 19.20 25.44
CA GLU A 540 -19.06 20.05 25.62
C GLU A 540 -18.67 21.27 26.45
N LEU A 541 -19.19 22.45 26.11
CA LEU A 541 -18.93 23.73 26.78
C LEU A 541 -20.11 24.19 27.62
N GLU A 542 -19.86 24.95 28.67
CA GLU A 542 -20.90 25.69 29.38
C GLU A 542 -21.24 27.02 28.66
N PRO A 543 -22.49 27.54 28.79
CA PRO A 543 -22.93 28.78 28.14
C PRO A 543 -22.13 30.03 28.58
N GLY A 544 -21.07 30.34 27.84
CA GLY A 544 -20.22 31.52 28.03
C GLY A 544 -18.72 31.26 27.81
N GLU A 545 -18.27 30.00 27.91
CA GLU A 545 -16.86 29.61 27.89
C GLU A 545 -16.14 29.87 26.54
N SER A 546 -16.87 30.18 25.46
CA SER A 546 -16.28 30.44 24.14
C SER A 546 -15.31 31.65 24.14
N ALA A 547 -15.50 32.62 25.03
CA ALA A 547 -14.54 33.70 25.23
C ALA A 547 -13.29 33.24 26.02
N GLU A 548 -13.45 32.31 26.96
CA GLU A 548 -12.35 31.78 27.78
C GLU A 548 -11.48 30.79 26.99
N LEU A 549 -12.05 30.00 26.07
CA LEU A 549 -11.30 29.18 25.11
C LEU A 549 -10.27 30.03 24.32
N ALA A 550 -10.67 31.21 23.87
CA ALA A 550 -9.79 32.12 23.12
C ALA A 550 -8.64 32.66 23.98
N GLN A 551 -8.84 32.85 25.28
CA GLN A 551 -7.76 33.19 26.22
C GLN A 551 -6.86 31.98 26.51
N ARG A 552 -7.46 30.80 26.76
CA ARG A 552 -6.77 29.55 27.13
C ARG A 552 -5.87 29.02 26.01
N PHE A 553 -6.33 29.07 24.76
CA PHE A 553 -5.57 28.58 23.60
C PHE A 553 -4.91 29.68 22.77
N GLY A 554 -5.20 30.96 23.03
CA GLY A 554 -4.68 32.11 22.28
C GLY A 554 -5.32 32.33 20.90
N VAL A 555 -5.94 31.30 20.33
CA VAL A 555 -6.74 31.36 19.10
C VAL A 555 -7.79 30.24 19.09
N VAL A 556 -8.98 30.55 18.56
CA VAL A 556 -10.10 29.62 18.36
C VAL A 556 -10.70 29.87 16.97
N ALA A 557 -11.11 28.81 16.29
CA ALA A 557 -11.97 28.90 15.12
C ALA A 557 -13.43 28.68 15.51
N ILE A 558 -14.35 29.44 14.91
CA ILE A 558 -15.79 29.20 14.96
C ILE A 558 -16.20 28.69 13.57
N ALA A 559 -17.00 27.62 13.52
CA ALA A 559 -17.49 27.05 12.27
C ALA A 559 -18.41 28.02 11.50
N GLY A 560 -18.31 27.99 10.18
CA GLY A 560 -19.27 28.58 9.27
C GLY A 560 -20.42 27.62 8.93
N PRO A 561 -21.37 28.06 8.08
CA PRO A 561 -22.57 27.28 7.75
C PRO A 561 -22.30 25.95 7.03
N ASP A 562 -21.13 25.80 6.40
CA ASP A 562 -20.64 24.51 5.94
C ASP A 562 -19.75 23.88 7.03
N LEU A 563 -20.37 23.07 7.89
CA LEU A 563 -19.69 22.38 8.99
C LEU A 563 -18.63 21.39 8.49
N THR A 564 -18.86 20.73 7.36
CA THR A 564 -17.93 19.74 6.76
C THR A 564 -16.64 20.42 6.33
N ARG A 565 -16.77 21.54 5.59
CA ARG A 565 -15.64 22.39 5.20
C ARG A 565 -14.96 23.01 6.41
N SER A 566 -15.72 23.52 7.37
CA SER A 566 -15.20 24.15 8.59
C SER A 566 -14.32 23.19 9.39
N ARG A 567 -14.80 21.97 9.62
CA ARG A 567 -14.06 20.91 10.32
C ARG A 567 -12.76 20.53 9.60
N LEU A 568 -12.82 20.34 8.28
CA LEU A 568 -11.63 20.07 7.48
C LEU A 568 -10.63 21.23 7.56
N GLU A 569 -11.10 22.47 7.38
CA GLU A 569 -10.25 23.67 7.37
C GLU A 569 -9.60 23.95 8.74
N ALA A 570 -10.31 23.74 9.85
CA ALA A 570 -9.77 23.90 11.19
C ALA A 570 -8.72 22.82 11.52
N TRP A 571 -9.01 21.56 11.19
CA TRP A 571 -8.07 20.44 11.34
C TRP A 571 -6.81 20.64 10.51
N LEU A 572 -6.95 21.08 9.24
CA LEU A 572 -5.85 21.42 8.34
C LEU A 572 -4.96 22.55 8.89
N ARG A 573 -5.54 23.51 9.61
CA ARG A 573 -4.81 24.62 10.25
C ARG A 573 -4.36 24.32 11.68
N GLY A 574 -4.78 23.20 12.28
CA GLY A 574 -4.46 22.81 13.65
C GLY A 574 -5.14 23.67 14.72
N LEU A 575 -6.33 24.20 14.43
CA LEU A 575 -7.08 25.10 15.30
C LEU A 575 -8.16 24.34 16.09
N PRO A 576 -8.41 24.68 17.38
CA PRO A 576 -9.62 24.22 18.06
C PRO A 576 -10.85 24.84 17.39
N LEU A 577 -11.87 24.02 17.12
CA LEU A 577 -13.09 24.45 16.43
C LEU A 577 -14.31 24.43 17.36
N VAL A 578 -14.93 25.59 17.54
CA VAL A 578 -16.23 25.72 18.19
C VAL A 578 -17.34 25.44 17.18
N ILE A 579 -18.30 24.61 17.59
CA ILE A 579 -19.45 24.17 16.80
C ILE A 579 -20.74 24.32 17.64
N ASP A 580 -21.87 24.54 16.99
CA ASP A 580 -23.21 24.64 17.57
C ASP A 580 -24.09 23.41 17.26
N HIS A 581 -23.56 22.42 16.55
CA HIS A 581 -24.27 21.19 16.17
C HIS A 581 -23.53 19.95 16.66
N ARG A 582 -24.27 18.98 17.21
CA ARG A 582 -23.70 17.75 17.77
C ARG A 582 -23.15 16.85 16.67
N VAL A 583 -21.90 16.41 16.83
CA VAL A 583 -21.19 15.50 15.91
C VAL A 583 -20.95 14.17 16.64
N GLU A 584 -21.09 13.04 15.96
CA GLU A 584 -20.77 11.74 16.57
C GLU A 584 -19.24 11.60 16.80
N PRO A 585 -18.79 11.13 17.99
CA PRO A 585 -17.36 10.96 18.29
C PRO A 585 -16.62 10.02 17.32
N ALA A 586 -17.32 9.07 16.70
CA ALA A 586 -16.78 8.16 15.69
C ALA A 586 -16.36 8.87 14.39
N GLY A 587 -16.83 10.10 14.15
CA GLY A 587 -16.52 10.90 12.96
C GLY A 587 -15.33 11.86 13.11
N LEU A 588 -14.55 11.78 14.20
CA LEU A 588 -13.41 12.68 14.47
C LEU A 588 -12.13 12.24 13.72
N ARG A 589 -11.40 13.20 13.15
CA ARG A 589 -10.06 12.98 12.56
C ARG A 589 -8.98 12.86 13.65
N PRO A 590 -7.84 12.20 13.38
CA PRO A 590 -6.69 12.17 14.29
C PRO A 590 -6.25 13.59 14.67
N GLY A 591 -6.28 13.93 15.97
CA GLY A 591 -5.89 15.26 16.46
C GLY A 591 -6.96 16.35 16.28
N GLU A 592 -8.18 16.03 15.85
CA GLU A 592 -9.29 17.01 15.80
C GLU A 592 -9.78 17.35 17.22
N ALA A 593 -9.98 18.64 17.49
CA ALA A 593 -10.49 19.15 18.76
C ALA A 593 -11.74 20.01 18.50
N LEU A 594 -12.91 19.45 18.80
CA LEU A 594 -14.21 20.08 18.64
C LEU A 594 -14.77 20.50 20.00
N PHE A 595 -15.33 21.70 20.07
CA PHE A 595 -15.94 22.26 21.27
C PHE A 595 -17.40 22.60 20.97
N LEU A 596 -18.33 21.83 21.54
CA LEU A 596 -19.77 21.97 21.29
C LEU A 596 -20.39 22.99 22.25
N LEU A 597 -21.03 24.01 21.68
CA LEU A 597 -21.93 24.91 22.42
C LEU A 597 -23.33 24.28 22.49
N PRO A 598 -23.83 23.88 23.68
CA PRO A 598 -25.19 23.39 23.83
C PRO A 598 -26.20 24.55 23.76
N GLY A 599 -27.28 24.37 22.99
CA GLY A 599 -28.44 25.27 23.00
C GLY A 599 -28.47 26.36 21.91
N ARG A 600 -28.09 26.02 20.67
CA ARG A 600 -28.44 26.77 19.45
C ARG A 600 -29.03 25.86 18.38
#